data_AF-U3UAV6-F1
#
_entry.id   AF-U3UAV6-F1
#
_cell.length_a   1.000
_cell.length_b   1.000
_cell.length_c   1.000
_cell.angle_alpha   90.00
_cell.angle_beta   90.00
_cell.angle_gamma   90.00
#
_symmetry.space_group_name_H-M   'P 1'
#
loop_
_entity.id
_entity.type
_entity.pdbx_description
1 polymer ?
#
loop_
_entity_poly.entity_id
_entity_poly.type
_entity_poly.pdbx_seq_one_letter_code
_entity_poly.pdbx_strand_id
1 'polypeptide(L)'
;MGNAEQAPKVDDIMKLLRQPRQPVIANLMHVAFADRPPYCAALLSEMQSSRALTGRPHWILFDEAHQLFPGTANTADEALPEQLGPAIFSTVHPNAISPRVLERVNVFIGAGPGAQETLTEFAHAAGIDMPRSLLAAPEAGEALIWRCERGEAPGGRWSDPRIVRVEPAKTQRRRHVCKYATGMLIPERSFYFRGPENRLKLRAGNLTLFLELAEGVDEDTWQFHLRRGDYSTWFRDVIGDAQLVDETSLIERDMHLSAKDSVNAIRKLVQVRYTQPENSVLPNVLAPGAENKRQ
;
A
#
# COMPACT_ATOMS: atom_id res chain seq x y z
N MET A 1 -7.10 -0.40 13.51
CA MET A 1 -8.56 -0.19 13.65
C MET A 1 -9.20 -0.59 12.34
N GLY A 2 -10.25 -1.41 12.39
CA GLY A 2 -10.73 -2.18 11.23
C GLY A 2 -9.98 -3.51 11.11
N ASN A 3 -10.73 -4.59 10.92
CA ASN A 3 -10.22 -5.94 10.66
C ASN A 3 -10.72 -6.42 9.28
N ALA A 4 -10.51 -7.68 8.93
CA ALA A 4 -10.95 -8.24 7.64
C ALA A 4 -12.47 -8.18 7.42
N GLU A 5 -13.26 -7.96 8.48
CA GLU A 5 -14.72 -8.14 8.48
C GLU A 5 -15.50 -6.83 8.74
N GLN A 6 -14.85 -5.77 9.26
CA GLN A 6 -15.52 -4.54 9.65
C GLN A 6 -14.69 -3.28 9.35
N ALA A 7 -15.33 -2.33 8.69
CA ALA A 7 -14.78 -0.99 8.49
C ALA A 7 -14.63 -0.25 9.84
N PRO A 8 -13.55 0.51 10.06
CA PRO A 8 -13.37 1.25 11.30
C PRO A 8 -14.41 2.36 11.42
N LYS A 9 -15.09 2.47 12.56
CA LYS A 9 -16.00 3.58 12.82
C LYS A 9 -15.21 4.85 13.10
N VAL A 10 -15.67 5.97 12.55
CA VAL A 10 -15.03 7.29 12.73
C VAL A 10 -14.94 7.64 14.23
N ASP A 11 -16.01 7.44 14.99
CA ASP A 11 -16.04 7.72 16.44
C ASP A 11 -14.95 6.99 17.22
N ASP A 12 -14.68 5.73 16.87
CA ASP A 12 -13.68 4.93 17.57
C ASP A 12 -12.27 5.43 17.23
N ILE A 13 -12.03 5.84 15.98
CA ILE A 13 -10.78 6.50 15.58
C ILE A 13 -10.61 7.79 16.41
N MET A 14 -11.65 8.60 16.54
CA MET A 14 -11.60 9.86 17.28
C MET A 14 -11.39 9.66 18.79
N LYS A 15 -11.94 8.59 19.38
CA LYS A 15 -11.64 8.22 20.78
C LYS A 15 -10.16 7.89 20.96
N LEU A 16 -9.56 7.15 20.03
CA LEU A 16 -8.13 6.83 20.10
C LEU A 16 -7.24 8.03 19.81
N LEU A 17 -7.60 8.91 18.88
CA LEU A 17 -6.85 10.13 18.59
C LEU A 17 -6.78 11.08 19.79
N ARG A 18 -7.78 11.05 20.67
CA ARG A 18 -7.76 11.77 21.95
C ARG A 18 -6.75 11.20 22.95
N GLN A 19 -6.27 9.98 22.75
CA GLN A 19 -5.28 9.34 23.61
C GLN A 19 -3.86 9.48 23.02
N PRO A 20 -2.94 10.23 23.67
CA PRO A 20 -1.65 10.60 23.07
C PRO A 20 -0.59 9.49 23.06
N ARG A 21 -0.94 8.24 23.43
CA ARG A 21 0.05 7.21 23.72
C ARG A 21 0.53 6.43 22.49
N GLN A 22 -0.26 6.38 21.41
CA GLN A 22 0.03 5.48 20.30
C GLN A 22 -0.41 6.07 18.94
N PRO A 23 0.27 5.71 17.83
CA PRO A 23 -0.19 6.04 16.50
C PRO A 23 -1.50 5.30 16.19
N VAL A 24 -2.46 6.01 15.60
CA VAL A 24 -3.73 5.41 15.16
C VAL A 24 -3.61 5.02 13.70
N ILE A 25 -3.88 3.74 13.40
CA ILE A 25 -3.91 3.20 12.04
C ILE A 25 -5.33 2.77 11.72
N ALA A 26 -5.96 3.41 10.75
CA ALA A 26 -7.25 3.04 10.19
C ALA A 26 -7.06 2.19 8.93
N ASN A 27 -7.60 0.97 8.93
CA ASN A 27 -7.57 0.08 7.78
C ASN A 27 -8.87 0.22 6.99
N LEU A 28 -8.79 0.64 5.73
CA LEU A 28 -9.94 0.89 4.86
C LEU A 28 -10.21 -0.25 3.87
N MET A 29 -9.60 -1.43 4.04
CA MET A 29 -9.80 -2.57 3.13
C MET A 29 -11.28 -2.97 2.98
N HIS A 30 -12.07 -2.89 4.06
CA HIS A 30 -13.50 -3.22 4.05
C HIS A 30 -14.41 -2.01 3.71
N VAL A 31 -13.83 -0.86 3.36
CA VAL A 31 -14.58 0.28 2.80
C VAL A 31 -14.56 0.14 1.29
N ALA A 32 -15.74 0.04 0.67
CA ALA A 32 -15.86 -0.02 -0.79
C ALA A 32 -15.22 1.23 -1.42
N PHE A 33 -14.62 1.09 -2.61
CA PHE A 33 -13.91 2.20 -3.26
C PHE A 33 -14.76 3.46 -3.42
N ALA A 34 -16.06 3.31 -3.73
CA ALA A 34 -16.99 4.43 -3.83
C ALA A 34 -17.24 5.15 -2.49
N ASP A 35 -17.12 4.43 -1.38
CA ASP A 35 -17.37 4.95 -0.03
C ASP A 35 -16.11 5.53 0.62
N ARG A 36 -14.93 5.35 0.01
CA ARG A 36 -13.66 5.85 0.54
C ARG A 36 -13.57 7.38 0.59
N PRO A 37 -13.93 8.13 -0.48
CA PRO A 37 -13.98 9.60 -0.40
C PRO A 37 -14.94 10.12 0.68
N PRO A 38 -16.23 9.70 0.77
CA PRO A 38 -17.12 10.19 1.83
C PRO A 38 -16.67 9.77 3.23
N TYR A 39 -16.08 8.57 3.38
CA TYR A 39 -15.47 8.15 4.64
C TYR A 39 -14.31 9.07 5.05
N CYS A 40 -13.42 9.39 4.10
CA CYS A 40 -12.30 10.30 4.32
C CYS A 40 -12.78 11.70 4.69
N ALA A 41 -13.82 12.21 4.01
CA ALA A 41 -14.45 13.49 4.29
C ALA A 41 -14.95 13.58 5.73
N ALA A 42 -15.69 12.55 6.19
CA ALA A 42 -16.19 12.49 7.57
C ALA A 42 -15.03 12.49 8.59
N LEU A 43 -13.98 11.71 8.34
CA LEU A 43 -12.84 11.65 9.22
C LEU A 43 -12.06 12.98 9.26
N LEU A 44 -11.87 13.63 8.12
CA LEU A 44 -11.23 14.94 8.02
C LEU A 44 -11.98 16.00 8.83
N SER A 45 -13.31 16.04 8.72
CA SER A 45 -14.16 16.97 9.48
C SER A 45 -14.00 16.80 10.99
N GLU A 46 -14.06 15.57 11.48
CA GLU A 46 -13.87 15.27 12.92
C GLU A 46 -12.44 15.59 13.39
N MET A 47 -11.44 15.29 12.56
CA MET A 47 -10.05 15.62 12.85
C MET A 47 -9.82 17.14 12.93
N GLN A 48 -10.49 17.95 12.13
CA GLN A 48 -10.42 19.42 12.22
C GLN A 48 -10.92 19.91 13.57
N SER A 49 -12.07 19.42 14.02
CA SER A 49 -12.64 19.75 15.33
C SER A 49 -11.68 19.35 16.47
N SER A 50 -11.09 18.16 16.41
CA SER A 50 -10.07 17.72 17.37
C SER A 50 -8.82 18.60 17.37
N ARG A 51 -8.37 19.03 16.18
CA ARG A 51 -7.20 19.91 16.03
C ARG A 51 -7.46 21.30 16.58
N ALA A 52 -8.64 21.86 16.38
CA ALA A 52 -9.02 23.16 16.94
C ALA A 52 -8.98 23.15 18.47
N LEU A 53 -9.36 22.03 19.10
CA LEU A 53 -9.39 21.89 20.56
C LEU A 53 -8.03 21.53 21.17
N THR A 54 -7.24 20.68 20.51
CA THR A 54 -6.07 20.04 21.12
C THR A 54 -4.78 20.12 20.30
N GLY A 55 -4.85 20.66 19.08
CA GLY A 55 -3.74 20.66 18.12
C GLY A 55 -3.44 19.29 17.48
N ARG A 56 -4.21 18.24 17.81
CA ARG A 56 -3.95 16.85 17.39
C ARG A 56 -4.94 16.38 16.30
N PRO A 57 -4.50 15.54 15.34
CA PRO A 57 -3.16 14.94 15.22
C PRO A 57 -2.09 15.87 14.61
N HIS A 58 -0.82 15.66 14.99
CA HIS A 58 0.32 16.44 14.47
C HIS A 58 0.69 16.09 13.03
N TRP A 59 0.60 14.80 12.67
CA TRP A 59 0.91 14.28 11.34
C TRP A 59 -0.20 13.33 10.89
N ILE A 60 -0.55 13.41 9.60
CA ILE A 60 -1.51 12.51 8.96
C ILE A 60 -0.83 11.84 7.77
N LEU A 61 -1.04 10.54 7.60
CA LEU A 61 -0.54 9.77 6.46
C LEU A 61 -1.73 9.19 5.71
N PHE A 62 -1.86 9.56 4.45
CA PHE A 62 -2.83 9.01 3.51
C PHE A 62 -2.11 8.06 2.56
N ASP A 63 -2.33 6.76 2.74
CA ASP A 63 -1.80 5.75 1.83
C ASP A 63 -2.81 5.44 0.72
N GLU A 64 -2.31 5.14 -0.47
CA GLU A 64 -3.12 5.05 -1.71
C GLU A 64 -4.02 6.28 -1.90
N ALA A 65 -3.44 7.48 -1.79
CA ALA A 65 -4.17 8.75 -1.75
C ALA A 65 -5.11 8.96 -2.95
N HIS A 66 -4.83 8.38 -4.11
CA HIS A 66 -5.71 8.40 -5.29
C HIS A 66 -7.09 7.73 -5.06
N GLN A 67 -7.22 6.88 -4.05
CA GLN A 67 -8.48 6.23 -3.68
C GLN A 67 -9.31 7.08 -2.71
N LEU A 68 -8.67 8.01 -2.01
CA LEU A 68 -9.31 8.91 -1.03
C LEU A 68 -9.67 10.25 -1.67
N PHE A 69 -8.82 10.72 -2.58
CA PHE A 69 -8.94 12.00 -3.28
C PHE A 69 -8.85 11.79 -4.79
N PRO A 70 -9.83 11.14 -5.43
CA PRO A 70 -9.80 10.90 -6.87
C PRO A 70 -9.76 12.20 -7.67
N GLY A 71 -9.19 12.16 -8.89
CA GLY A 71 -9.07 13.32 -9.79
C GLY A 71 -10.40 13.97 -10.24
N THR A 72 -11.54 13.33 -9.97
CA THR A 72 -12.88 13.87 -10.19
C THR A 72 -13.40 14.58 -8.93
N ALA A 73 -14.29 15.55 -9.10
CA ALA A 73 -14.98 16.20 -7.98
C ALA A 73 -15.55 15.15 -7.00
N ASN A 74 -15.20 15.29 -5.72
CA ASN A 74 -15.53 14.31 -4.70
C ASN A 74 -15.73 14.98 -3.33
N THR A 75 -16.39 14.27 -2.42
CA THR A 75 -16.73 14.77 -1.07
C THR A 75 -15.51 14.98 -0.17
N ALA A 76 -14.42 14.25 -0.38
CA ALA A 76 -13.18 14.44 0.39
C ALA A 76 -12.52 15.78 0.05
N ASP A 77 -12.56 16.19 -1.22
CA ASP A 77 -12.02 17.47 -1.69
C ASP A 77 -12.74 18.67 -1.08
N GLU A 78 -14.06 18.56 -0.90
CA GLU A 78 -14.89 19.58 -0.26
C GLU A 78 -14.60 19.68 1.24
N ALA A 79 -14.31 18.55 1.89
CA ALA A 79 -13.99 18.48 3.31
C ALA A 79 -12.53 18.84 3.64
N LEU A 80 -11.69 19.11 2.63
CA LEU A 80 -10.29 19.46 2.84
C LEU A 80 -10.15 20.85 3.51
N PRO A 81 -9.68 20.94 4.77
CA PRO A 81 -9.55 22.20 5.48
C PRO A 81 -8.58 23.14 4.77
N GLU A 82 -8.82 24.45 4.75
CA GLU A 82 -7.87 25.43 4.21
C GLU A 82 -6.47 25.28 4.83
N GLN A 83 -6.42 25.06 6.14
CA GLN A 83 -5.20 24.74 6.88
C GLN A 83 -5.17 23.26 7.27
N LEU A 84 -4.84 22.40 6.30
CA LEU A 84 -4.46 21.04 6.62
C LEU A 84 -3.12 21.07 7.37
N GLY A 85 -3.03 20.34 8.48
CA GLY A 85 -1.73 20.18 9.12
C GLY A 85 -0.76 19.31 8.32
N PRO A 86 0.42 19.03 8.91
CA PRO A 86 1.41 18.19 8.27
C PRO A 86 0.81 16.86 7.82
N ALA A 87 0.86 16.62 6.51
CA ALA A 87 0.28 15.46 5.87
C ALA A 87 1.26 14.85 4.86
N ILE A 88 1.25 13.53 4.75
CA ILE A 88 1.99 12.78 3.74
C ILE A 88 0.96 12.03 2.89
N PHE A 89 1.05 12.18 1.58
CA PHE A 89 0.24 11.45 0.61
C PHE A 89 1.13 10.45 -0.12
N SER A 90 0.82 9.17 0.00
CA SER A 90 1.52 8.07 -0.67
C SER A 90 0.64 7.56 -1.81
N THR A 91 1.19 7.53 -3.03
CA THR A 91 0.49 7.05 -4.22
C THR A 91 1.50 6.55 -5.26
N VAL A 92 1.05 5.64 -6.12
CA VAL A 92 1.77 5.24 -7.35
C VAL A 92 1.25 5.96 -8.60
N HIS A 93 0.13 6.68 -8.49
CA HIS A 93 -0.51 7.40 -9.59
C HIS A 93 -0.83 8.84 -9.16
N PRO A 94 0.10 9.80 -9.32
CA PRO A 94 -0.15 11.20 -8.95
C PRO A 94 -1.23 11.84 -9.84
N ASN A 95 -1.32 11.45 -11.12
CA ASN A 95 -2.34 11.94 -12.07
C ASN A 95 -3.78 11.55 -11.69
N ALA A 96 -3.95 10.57 -10.80
CA ALA A 96 -5.25 10.11 -10.33
C ALA A 96 -5.72 10.86 -9.07
N ILE A 97 -4.92 11.80 -8.55
CA ILE A 97 -5.25 12.60 -7.36
C ILE A 97 -5.91 13.92 -7.79
N SER A 98 -6.86 14.40 -6.97
CA SER A 98 -7.48 15.72 -7.13
C SER A 98 -6.44 16.85 -7.24
N PRO A 99 -6.57 17.75 -8.24
CA PRO A 99 -5.74 18.94 -8.34
C PRO A 99 -5.71 19.77 -7.05
N ARG A 100 -6.81 19.84 -6.30
CA ARG A 100 -6.89 20.59 -5.02
C ARG A 100 -5.95 20.03 -3.94
N VAL A 101 -5.69 18.72 -3.96
CA VAL A 101 -4.72 18.09 -3.05
C VAL A 101 -3.30 18.35 -3.56
N LEU A 102 -3.08 18.16 -4.86
CA LEU A 102 -1.77 18.40 -5.50
C LEU A 102 -1.31 19.85 -5.33
N GLU A 103 -2.24 20.81 -5.30
CA GLU A 103 -2.00 22.22 -5.01
C GLU A 103 -1.34 22.49 -3.66
N ARG A 104 -1.58 21.61 -2.68
CA ARG A 104 -1.09 21.75 -1.31
C ARG A 104 0.23 21.03 -1.06
N VAL A 105 0.67 20.21 -2.01
CA VAL A 105 1.93 19.48 -1.91
C VAL A 105 3.09 20.45 -2.14
N ASN A 106 3.93 20.60 -1.12
CA ASN A 106 5.11 21.45 -1.15
C ASN A 106 6.43 20.65 -1.27
N VAL A 107 6.38 19.33 -1.08
CA VAL A 107 7.52 18.43 -1.21
C VAL A 107 7.08 17.15 -1.90
N PHE A 108 7.74 16.84 -3.02
CA PHE A 108 7.66 15.56 -3.70
C PHE A 108 8.79 14.65 -3.23
N ILE A 109 8.47 13.37 -3.01
CA ILE A 109 9.44 12.32 -2.69
C ILE A 109 9.15 11.14 -3.62
N GLY A 110 10.10 10.84 -4.52
CA GLY A 110 10.05 9.69 -5.42
C GLY A 110 11.12 8.68 -5.04
N ALA A 111 10.80 7.39 -5.06
CA ALA A 111 11.73 6.32 -4.77
C ALA A 111 11.76 5.29 -5.90
N GLY A 112 12.93 4.72 -6.16
CA GLY A 112 13.13 3.69 -7.18
C GLY A 112 13.24 4.22 -8.62
N PRO A 113 13.39 3.31 -9.59
CA PRO A 113 13.77 3.67 -10.96
C PRO A 113 12.74 4.53 -11.68
N GLY A 114 11.45 4.42 -11.32
CA GLY A 114 10.34 5.18 -11.91
C GLY A 114 10.12 6.59 -11.34
N ALA A 115 11.04 7.09 -10.50
CA ALA A 115 10.83 8.34 -9.78
C ALA A 115 10.82 9.57 -10.70
N GLN A 116 11.56 9.54 -11.81
CA GLN A 116 11.59 10.65 -12.79
C GLN A 116 10.28 10.74 -13.58
N GLU A 117 9.74 9.61 -14.03
CA GLU A 117 8.45 9.56 -14.71
C GLU A 117 7.33 10.02 -13.75
N THR A 118 7.35 9.52 -12.51
CA THR A 118 6.38 9.91 -11.48
C THR A 118 6.46 11.40 -11.15
N LEU A 119 7.68 11.98 -11.11
CA LEU A 119 7.88 13.41 -10.93
C LEU A 119 7.25 14.21 -12.08
N THR A 120 7.46 13.75 -13.32
CA THR A 120 6.91 14.40 -14.52
C THR A 120 5.38 14.38 -14.52
N GLU A 121 4.79 13.21 -14.18
CA GLU A 121 3.34 13.07 -14.01
C GLU A 121 2.82 14.01 -12.91
N PHE A 122 3.46 14.01 -11.74
CA PHE A 122 3.09 14.89 -10.65
C PHE A 122 3.13 16.38 -11.04
N ALA A 123 4.22 16.84 -11.68
CA ALA A 123 4.36 18.23 -12.09
C ALA A 123 3.26 18.64 -13.08
N HIS A 124 2.95 17.78 -14.05
CA HIS A 124 1.87 17.99 -15.00
C HIS A 124 0.50 18.07 -14.32
N ALA A 125 0.17 17.11 -13.44
CA ALA A 125 -1.11 17.09 -12.72
C ALA A 125 -1.25 18.24 -11.71
N ALA A 126 -0.16 18.68 -11.10
CA ALA A 126 -0.13 19.78 -10.16
C ALA A 126 -0.10 21.17 -10.84
N GLY A 127 0.13 21.22 -12.16
CA GLY A 127 0.28 22.46 -12.93
C GLY A 127 1.52 23.26 -12.53
N ILE A 128 2.63 22.59 -12.19
CA ILE A 128 3.89 23.21 -11.77
C ILE A 128 4.91 23.06 -12.89
N ASP A 129 5.67 24.13 -13.15
CA ASP A 129 6.76 24.08 -14.11
C ASP A 129 7.81 23.04 -13.70
N MET A 130 8.25 22.25 -14.66
CA MET A 130 9.29 21.24 -14.43
C MET A 130 10.59 21.90 -13.96
N PRO A 131 11.31 21.27 -13.03
CA PRO A 131 12.61 21.77 -12.60
C PRO A 131 13.60 21.77 -13.77
N ARG A 132 14.49 22.76 -13.79
CA ARG A 132 15.44 22.97 -14.91
C ARG A 132 16.46 21.84 -15.05
N SER A 133 16.81 21.19 -13.94
CA SER A 133 17.72 20.06 -13.90
C SER A 133 16.99 18.79 -13.48
N LEU A 134 16.87 17.83 -14.40
CA LEU A 134 16.45 16.48 -14.08
C LEU A 134 17.67 15.67 -13.64
N LEU A 135 17.68 15.23 -12.39
CA LEU A 135 18.69 14.32 -11.87
C LEU A 135 18.36 12.88 -12.27
N ALA A 136 19.38 12.04 -12.46
CA ALA A 136 19.24 10.62 -12.76
C ALA A 136 18.26 9.89 -11.82
N ALA A 137 17.71 8.77 -12.29
CA ALA A 137 16.83 7.94 -11.48
C ALA A 137 17.55 7.46 -10.19
N PRO A 138 16.91 7.56 -9.01
CA PRO A 138 17.54 7.13 -7.77
C PRO A 138 17.74 5.61 -7.75
N GLU A 139 18.88 5.17 -7.23
CA GLU A 139 19.18 3.75 -7.05
C GLU A 139 18.49 3.15 -5.81
N ALA A 140 18.63 1.84 -5.61
CA ALA A 140 18.11 1.18 -4.42
C ALA A 140 18.76 1.76 -3.13
N GLY A 141 17.93 2.32 -2.25
CA GLY A 141 18.40 3.03 -1.05
C GLY A 141 18.57 4.53 -1.24
N GLU A 142 18.20 5.07 -2.39
CA GLU A 142 18.12 6.49 -2.65
C GLU A 142 16.68 6.96 -2.90
N ALA A 143 16.42 8.24 -2.69
CA ALA A 143 15.16 8.88 -3.02
C ALA A 143 15.40 10.24 -3.67
N LEU A 144 14.58 10.56 -4.67
CA LEU A 144 14.49 11.88 -5.26
C LEU A 144 13.58 12.74 -4.38
N ILE A 145 14.08 13.88 -3.92
CA ILE A 145 13.33 14.88 -3.17
C ILE A 145 13.30 16.17 -3.97
N TRP A 146 12.12 16.74 -4.14
CA TRP A 146 11.93 18.02 -4.78
C TRP A 146 11.00 18.90 -3.96
N ARG A 147 11.40 20.15 -3.69
CA ARG A 147 10.55 21.14 -3.04
C ARG A 147 9.80 21.90 -4.13
N CYS A 148 8.50 21.70 -4.17
CA CYS A 148 7.61 22.22 -5.21
C CYS A 148 7.31 23.70 -4.90
N GLU A 149 8.14 24.62 -5.38
CA GLU A 149 7.89 26.05 -5.22
C GLU A 149 6.93 26.54 -6.32
N ARG A 150 5.81 27.12 -5.91
CA ARG A 150 4.87 27.81 -6.81
C ARG A 150 5.22 29.30 -6.81
N GLY A 151 5.89 29.77 -7.87
CA GLY A 151 6.33 31.16 -8.04
C GLY A 151 7.79 31.44 -7.65
N GLU A 152 8.30 32.62 -7.99
CA GLU A 152 9.67 33.06 -7.67
C GLU A 152 9.82 33.30 -6.17
N ALA A 153 10.36 32.31 -5.44
CA ALA A 153 10.74 32.53 -4.05
C ALA A 153 11.96 33.48 -3.97
N PRO A 154 11.87 34.62 -3.25
CA PRO A 154 12.99 35.52 -3.06
C PRO A 154 13.93 34.92 -1.99
N GLY A 155 14.93 34.15 -2.43
CA GLY A 155 15.98 33.63 -1.56
C GLY A 155 16.09 32.11 -1.64
N GLY A 156 16.89 31.64 -2.59
CA GLY A 156 16.99 30.24 -2.96
C GLY A 156 17.52 29.28 -1.89
N ARG A 157 17.41 27.98 -2.22
CA ARG A 157 18.53 27.00 -2.28
C ARG A 157 18.08 25.56 -2.64
N TRP A 158 16.80 25.28 -2.84
CA TRP A 158 16.30 23.90 -3.05
C TRP A 158 15.17 23.75 -4.09
N SER A 159 15.14 24.62 -5.10
CA SER A 159 14.16 24.53 -6.22
C SER A 159 14.48 23.41 -7.20
N ASP A 160 15.73 22.93 -7.24
CA ASP A 160 16.12 21.77 -8.05
C ASP A 160 15.96 20.47 -7.23
N PRO A 161 15.50 19.38 -7.87
CA PRO A 161 15.46 18.05 -7.29
C PRO A 161 16.83 17.63 -6.75
N ARG A 162 16.84 16.83 -5.69
CA ARG A 162 18.05 16.24 -5.10
C ARG A 162 17.86 14.77 -4.85
N ILE A 163 18.90 13.99 -5.12
CA ILE A 163 18.97 12.60 -4.68
C ILE A 163 19.52 12.60 -3.25
N VAL A 164 18.82 11.93 -2.36
CA VAL A 164 19.26 11.70 -0.98
C VAL A 164 19.36 10.21 -0.73
N ARG A 165 20.32 9.83 0.10
CA ARG A 165 20.43 8.46 0.60
C ARG A 165 19.44 8.26 1.74
N VAL A 166 18.60 7.23 1.62
CA VAL A 166 17.61 6.85 2.63
C VAL A 166 18.25 5.83 3.55
N GLU A 167 18.25 6.10 4.85
CA GLU A 167 18.65 5.08 5.81
C GLU A 167 17.64 3.91 5.77
N PRO A 168 18.12 2.66 5.67
CA PRO A 168 17.23 1.51 5.65
C PRO A 168 16.43 1.46 6.95
N ALA A 169 15.13 1.22 6.83
CA ALA A 169 14.27 1.10 7.99
C ALA A 169 14.79 -0.03 8.90
N LYS A 170 15.15 0.32 10.15
CA LYS A 170 15.60 -0.64 11.18
C LYS A 170 14.52 -1.66 11.58
N THR A 171 13.30 -1.48 11.07
CA THR A 171 12.17 -2.38 11.25
C THR A 171 11.57 -2.67 9.88
N GLN A 172 11.82 -3.86 9.35
CA GLN A 172 11.20 -4.33 8.11
C GLN A 172 9.70 -4.53 8.38
N ARG A 173 8.90 -3.49 8.22
CA ARG A 173 7.44 -3.60 8.33
C ARG A 173 6.95 -4.39 7.12
N ARG A 174 6.47 -5.62 7.35
CA ARG A 174 5.83 -6.55 6.37
C ARG A 174 4.53 -5.98 5.74
N ARG A 175 4.44 -4.67 5.51
CA ARG A 175 3.22 -3.97 5.02
C ARG A 175 3.04 -4.06 3.49
N HIS A 176 4.10 -4.31 2.72
CA HIS A 176 4.01 -4.44 1.26
C HIS A 176 3.33 -5.72 0.79
N VAL A 177 3.22 -6.71 1.69
CA VAL A 177 2.64 -8.03 1.42
C VAL A 177 1.11 -7.92 1.33
N CYS A 178 0.44 -7.14 2.18
CA CYS A 178 -1.03 -7.00 2.15
C CYS A 178 -1.60 -6.17 0.97
N LYS A 179 -0.85 -5.23 0.37
CA LYS A 179 -1.40 -4.33 -0.68
C LYS A 179 -1.84 -5.09 -1.95
N TYR A 180 -1.11 -6.13 -2.33
CA TYR A 180 -1.41 -6.95 -3.51
C TYR A 180 -2.35 -8.13 -3.22
N ALA A 181 -2.62 -8.38 -1.93
CA ALA A 181 -3.53 -9.44 -1.54
C ALA A 181 -5.00 -9.08 -1.81
N THR A 182 -5.35 -7.80 -1.74
CA THR A 182 -6.76 -7.36 -1.78
C THR A 182 -7.03 -6.23 -2.80
N GLY A 183 -6.03 -5.49 -3.27
CA GLY A 183 -6.21 -4.41 -4.28
C GLY A 183 -6.15 -4.90 -5.73
N MET A 184 -6.99 -4.38 -6.63
CA MET A 184 -6.98 -4.76 -8.06
C MET A 184 -5.67 -4.35 -8.75
N LEU A 185 -4.85 -5.34 -9.08
CA LEU A 185 -3.69 -5.27 -9.94
C LEU A 185 -4.09 -4.81 -11.36
N ILE A 186 -3.22 -4.01 -11.95
CA ILE A 186 -3.30 -3.64 -13.37
C ILE A 186 -3.35 -4.90 -14.27
N PRO A 187 -3.99 -4.84 -15.45
CA PRO A 187 -4.15 -6.00 -16.33
C PRO A 187 -2.84 -6.75 -16.60
N GLU A 188 -1.73 -6.02 -16.74
CA GLU A 188 -0.39 -6.54 -17.04
C GLU A 188 0.23 -7.33 -15.89
N ARG A 189 -0.27 -7.14 -14.66
CA ARG A 189 0.18 -7.83 -13.44
C ARG A 189 -0.84 -8.81 -12.88
N SER A 190 -2.02 -8.90 -13.51
CA SER A 190 -3.07 -9.84 -13.12
C SER A 190 -2.70 -11.26 -13.55
N PHE A 191 -3.08 -12.25 -12.75
CA PHE A 191 -2.95 -13.64 -13.17
C PHE A 191 -4.08 -14.01 -14.13
N TYR A 192 -3.78 -14.82 -15.14
CA TYR A 192 -4.77 -15.29 -16.10
C TYR A 192 -4.82 -16.81 -16.09
N PHE A 193 -5.95 -17.38 -15.64
CA PHE A 193 -6.20 -18.80 -15.79
C PHE A 193 -6.51 -19.08 -17.27
N ARG A 194 -5.69 -19.93 -17.88
CA ARG A 194 -5.79 -20.40 -19.26
C ARG A 194 -5.78 -21.92 -19.27
N GLY A 195 -6.91 -22.50 -19.66
CA GLY A 195 -6.98 -23.95 -19.83
C GLY A 195 -6.07 -24.45 -20.97
N PRO A 196 -5.78 -25.77 -21.01
CA PRO A 196 -4.90 -26.39 -22.01
C PRO A 196 -5.35 -26.16 -23.47
N GLU A 197 -6.64 -25.91 -23.71
CA GLU A 197 -7.21 -25.58 -25.03
C GLU A 197 -7.34 -24.06 -25.29
N ASN A 198 -6.83 -23.21 -24.39
CA ASN A 198 -6.89 -21.75 -24.46
C ASN A 198 -8.33 -21.15 -24.56
N ARG A 199 -9.35 -21.93 -24.17
CA ARG A 199 -10.78 -21.56 -24.23
C ARG A 199 -11.27 -20.67 -23.08
N LEU A 200 -10.52 -20.60 -21.99
CA LEU A 200 -10.86 -19.84 -20.78
C LEU A 200 -9.81 -18.73 -20.54
N LYS A 201 -10.28 -17.51 -20.28
CA LYS A 201 -9.44 -16.36 -19.93
C LYS A 201 -10.04 -15.65 -18.72
N LEU A 202 -9.89 -16.26 -17.54
CA LEU A 202 -10.33 -15.65 -16.28
C LEU A 202 -9.18 -14.81 -15.72
N ARG A 203 -9.46 -13.55 -15.42
CA ARG A 203 -8.48 -12.60 -14.87
C ARG A 203 -8.61 -12.54 -13.35
N ALA A 204 -7.56 -12.92 -12.64
CA ALA A 204 -7.39 -12.69 -11.22
C ALA A 204 -6.60 -11.39 -10.99
N GLY A 205 -7.31 -10.34 -10.60
CA GLY A 205 -6.74 -9.03 -10.32
C GLY A 205 -6.14 -8.91 -8.92
N ASN A 206 -6.26 -9.87 -8.02
CA ASN A 206 -5.65 -9.84 -6.67
C ASN A 206 -5.60 -11.26 -6.10
N LEU A 207 -4.94 -11.46 -4.95
CA LEU A 207 -4.88 -12.80 -4.32
C LEU A 207 -6.25 -13.32 -3.88
N THR A 208 -7.17 -12.45 -3.45
CA THR A 208 -8.54 -12.85 -3.10
C THR A 208 -9.28 -13.44 -4.30
N LEU A 209 -9.31 -12.73 -5.43
CA LEU A 209 -9.96 -13.17 -6.67
C LEU A 209 -9.22 -14.37 -7.28
N PHE A 210 -7.90 -14.47 -7.10
CA PHE A 210 -7.15 -15.67 -7.46
C PHE A 210 -7.66 -16.90 -6.70
N LEU A 211 -7.87 -16.79 -5.38
CA LEU A 211 -8.38 -17.90 -4.56
C LEU A 211 -9.85 -18.23 -4.87
N GLU A 212 -10.69 -17.23 -5.13
CA GLU A 212 -12.09 -17.43 -5.53
C GLU A 212 -12.18 -18.14 -6.89
N LEU A 213 -11.36 -17.71 -7.86
CA LEU A 213 -11.31 -18.37 -9.17
C LEU A 213 -10.69 -19.77 -9.07
N ALA A 214 -9.71 -19.99 -8.19
CA ALA A 214 -9.11 -21.30 -7.95
C ALA A 214 -10.13 -22.36 -7.49
N GLU A 215 -11.22 -21.96 -6.83
CA GLU A 215 -12.31 -22.87 -6.43
C GLU A 215 -13.25 -23.24 -7.57
N GLY A 216 -13.38 -22.37 -8.57
CA GLY A 216 -14.31 -22.52 -9.69
C GLY A 216 -13.68 -23.01 -11.00
N VAL A 217 -12.35 -23.08 -11.09
CA VAL A 217 -11.62 -23.53 -12.28
C VAL A 217 -11.59 -25.07 -12.33
N ASP A 218 -11.65 -25.63 -13.54
CA ASP A 218 -11.54 -27.06 -13.77
C ASP A 218 -10.16 -27.63 -13.37
N GLU A 219 -10.15 -28.90 -12.94
CA GLU A 219 -8.96 -29.63 -12.50
C GLU A 219 -7.82 -29.58 -13.53
N ASP A 220 -8.15 -29.71 -14.82
CA ASP A 220 -7.18 -29.74 -15.91
C ASP A 220 -6.48 -28.38 -16.08
N THR A 221 -7.23 -27.27 -16.00
CA THR A 221 -6.69 -25.91 -16.05
C THR A 221 -5.83 -25.60 -14.83
N TRP A 222 -6.22 -26.06 -13.64
CA TRP A 222 -5.39 -25.90 -12.43
C TRP A 222 -4.08 -26.67 -12.54
N GLN A 223 -4.14 -27.96 -12.87
CA GLN A 223 -2.93 -28.78 -13.00
C GLN A 223 -2.00 -28.29 -14.11
N PHE A 224 -2.55 -27.73 -15.19
CA PHE A 224 -1.77 -27.16 -16.27
C PHE A 224 -0.84 -26.03 -15.80
N HIS A 225 -1.35 -25.12 -14.97
CA HIS A 225 -0.57 -24.03 -14.38
C HIS A 225 0.34 -24.51 -13.24
N LEU A 226 -0.15 -25.44 -12.41
CA LEU A 226 0.61 -26.04 -11.30
C LEU A 226 1.89 -26.71 -11.80
N ARG A 227 1.80 -27.54 -12.86
CA ARG A 227 2.96 -28.27 -13.43
C ARG A 227 3.96 -27.36 -14.13
N ARG A 228 3.54 -26.17 -14.55
CA ARG A 228 4.40 -25.17 -15.21
C ARG A 228 5.12 -24.26 -14.22
N GLY A 229 4.72 -24.27 -12.95
CA GLY A 229 5.26 -23.35 -11.96
C GLY A 229 4.74 -21.92 -12.10
N ASP A 230 3.57 -21.75 -12.74
CA ASP A 230 3.04 -20.42 -13.06
C ASP A 230 2.62 -19.66 -11.78
N TYR A 231 2.24 -20.37 -10.71
CA TYR A 231 1.82 -19.74 -9.45
C TYR A 231 3.01 -19.18 -8.67
N SER A 232 4.07 -19.98 -8.49
CA SER A 232 5.30 -19.51 -7.84
C SER A 232 5.97 -18.39 -8.63
N THR A 233 5.91 -18.43 -9.96
CA THR A 233 6.40 -17.35 -10.84
C THR A 233 5.60 -16.07 -10.64
N TRP A 234 4.26 -16.15 -10.64
CA TRP A 234 3.43 -14.98 -10.39
C TRP A 234 3.61 -14.40 -8.97
N PHE A 235 3.75 -15.26 -7.96
CA PHE A 235 4.04 -14.82 -6.59
C PHE A 235 5.41 -14.15 -6.46
N ARG A 236 6.40 -14.56 -7.27
CA ARG A 236 7.71 -13.92 -7.31
C ARG A 236 7.66 -12.55 -7.98
N ASP A 237 7.09 -12.51 -9.18
CA ASP A 237 7.21 -11.35 -10.07
C ASP A 237 6.23 -10.23 -9.71
N VAL A 238 5.07 -10.57 -9.14
CA VAL A 238 4.01 -9.61 -8.83
C VAL A 238 3.84 -9.38 -7.32
N ILE A 239 3.86 -10.45 -6.52
CA ILE A 239 3.63 -10.34 -5.06
C ILE A 239 4.94 -10.05 -4.30
N GLY A 240 6.08 -10.58 -4.77
CA GLY A 240 7.39 -10.35 -4.19
C GLY A 240 7.63 -11.03 -2.84
N ASP A 241 6.87 -12.07 -2.50
CA ASP A 241 7.03 -12.81 -1.23
C ASP A 241 7.87 -14.09 -1.45
N ALA A 242 9.17 -13.98 -1.16
CA ALA A 242 10.12 -15.08 -1.35
C ALA A 242 9.76 -16.36 -0.59
N GLN A 243 9.17 -16.24 0.60
CA GLN A 243 8.79 -17.43 1.37
C GLN A 243 7.52 -18.09 0.80
N LEU A 244 6.55 -17.29 0.31
CA LEU A 244 5.39 -17.83 -0.39
C LEU A 244 5.81 -18.55 -1.68
N VAL A 245 6.80 -18.00 -2.39
CA VAL A 245 7.37 -18.61 -3.59
C VAL A 245 7.98 -19.96 -3.27
N ASP A 246 8.80 -20.05 -2.22
CA ASP A 246 9.46 -21.31 -1.83
C ASP A 246 8.44 -22.38 -1.42
N GLU A 247 7.48 -22.03 -0.57
CA GLU A 247 6.44 -22.95 -0.10
C GLU A 247 5.50 -23.39 -1.24
N THR A 248 5.14 -22.48 -2.16
CA THR A 248 4.32 -22.81 -3.35
C THR A 248 5.09 -23.70 -4.32
N SER A 249 6.39 -23.44 -4.52
CA SER A 249 7.25 -24.25 -5.39
C SER A 249 7.38 -25.69 -4.89
N LEU A 250 7.29 -25.92 -3.58
CA LEU A 250 7.28 -27.28 -3.01
C LEU A 250 5.99 -28.02 -3.36
N ILE A 251 4.85 -27.33 -3.33
CA ILE A 251 3.54 -27.89 -3.73
C ILE A 251 3.50 -28.18 -5.23
N GLU A 252 4.05 -27.29 -6.06
CA GLU A 252 4.12 -27.47 -7.52
C GLU A 252 4.98 -28.67 -7.94
N ARG A 253 5.96 -29.06 -7.11
CA ARG A 253 6.85 -30.20 -7.38
C ARG A 253 6.30 -31.55 -6.93
N ASP A 254 5.25 -31.57 -6.12
CA ASP A 254 4.64 -32.80 -5.65
C ASP A 254 3.65 -33.33 -6.70
N MET A 255 4.09 -34.34 -7.46
CA MET A 255 3.31 -34.96 -8.54
C MET A 255 2.15 -35.84 -8.06
N HIS A 256 2.03 -36.08 -6.75
CA HIS A 256 0.99 -36.93 -6.17
C HIS A 256 -0.21 -36.15 -5.61
N LEU A 257 -0.14 -34.82 -5.57
CA LEU A 257 -1.24 -33.97 -5.12
C LEU A 257 -2.33 -33.86 -6.20
N SER A 258 -3.59 -34.03 -5.78
CA SER A 258 -4.75 -33.67 -6.60
C SER A 258 -4.84 -32.13 -6.76
N ALA A 259 -5.54 -31.60 -7.78
CA ALA A 259 -5.75 -30.15 -7.86
C ALA A 259 -6.50 -29.67 -6.63
N LYS A 260 -7.49 -30.43 -6.16
CA LYS A 260 -8.25 -30.04 -4.97
C LYS A 260 -7.37 -29.91 -3.72
N ASP A 261 -6.42 -30.83 -3.53
CA ASP A 261 -5.50 -30.79 -2.39
C ASP A 261 -4.44 -29.69 -2.55
N SER A 262 -3.93 -29.46 -3.76
CA SER A 262 -2.98 -28.37 -4.04
C SER A 262 -3.63 -26.99 -3.95
N VAL A 263 -4.88 -26.81 -4.40
CA VAL A 263 -5.69 -25.61 -4.17
C VAL A 263 -5.84 -25.37 -2.67
N ASN A 264 -6.21 -26.39 -1.90
CA ASN A 264 -6.37 -26.27 -0.45
C ASN A 264 -5.05 -25.92 0.25
N ALA A 265 -3.93 -26.51 -0.19
CA ALA A 265 -2.60 -26.23 0.35
C ALA A 265 -2.17 -24.79 0.06
N ILE A 266 -2.28 -24.34 -1.19
CA ILE A 266 -1.96 -22.95 -1.59
C ILE A 266 -2.91 -21.97 -0.88
N ARG A 267 -4.21 -22.28 -0.78
CA ARG A 267 -5.16 -21.46 0.00
C ARG A 267 -4.72 -21.34 1.45
N LYS A 268 -4.30 -22.44 2.08
CA LYS A 268 -3.85 -22.43 3.48
C LYS A 268 -2.58 -21.58 3.66
N LEU A 269 -1.62 -21.67 2.74
CA LEU A 269 -0.42 -20.83 2.75
C LEU A 269 -0.78 -19.34 2.64
N VAL A 270 -1.64 -19.00 1.69
CA VAL A 270 -2.11 -17.62 1.50
C VAL A 270 -2.95 -17.17 2.71
N GLN A 271 -3.79 -18.03 3.29
CA GLN A 271 -4.60 -17.69 4.47
C GLN A 271 -3.77 -17.45 5.73
N VAL A 272 -2.78 -18.30 6.00
CA VAL A 272 -1.86 -18.13 7.13
C VAL A 272 -1.08 -16.82 6.99
N ARG A 273 -0.69 -16.46 5.78
CA ARG A 273 0.20 -15.33 5.52
C ARG A 273 -0.52 -14.01 5.30
N TYR A 274 -1.76 -14.04 4.79
CA TYR A 274 -2.52 -12.85 4.38
C TYR A 274 -3.93 -12.75 5.00
N THR A 275 -4.39 -13.75 5.77
CA THR A 275 -5.76 -13.79 6.33
C THR A 275 -5.80 -14.10 7.84
N GLN A 276 -4.66 -14.27 8.52
CA GLN A 276 -4.61 -14.35 10.00
C GLN A 276 -4.65 -12.95 10.65
N PRO A 277 -5.52 -12.70 11.65
CA PRO A 277 -5.58 -11.44 12.39
C PRO A 277 -4.44 -11.21 13.39
N GLU A 278 -3.57 -12.17 13.66
CA GLU A 278 -2.51 -12.02 14.67
C GLU A 278 -1.20 -12.66 14.22
N ASN A 279 -0.20 -11.83 14.00
CA ASN A 279 1.17 -12.22 14.33
C ASN A 279 1.73 -11.15 15.26
N SER A 280 1.32 -11.27 16.52
CA SER A 280 2.01 -10.69 17.67
C SER A 280 3.42 -11.26 17.71
N VAL A 281 4.39 -10.56 17.14
CA VAL A 281 5.77 -10.66 17.66
C VAL A 281 5.93 -9.53 18.67
N LEU A 282 5.35 -9.75 19.85
CA LEU A 282 6.00 -9.27 21.06
C LEU A 282 7.41 -9.85 21.06
N PRO A 283 8.49 -9.06 21.24
CA PRO A 283 9.77 -9.66 21.56
C PRO A 283 9.60 -10.45 22.86
N ASN A 284 9.77 -11.77 22.76
CA ASN A 284 9.94 -12.64 23.90
C ASN A 284 11.23 -12.22 24.62
N VAL A 285 11.13 -11.34 25.61
CA VAL A 285 12.21 -11.05 26.55
C VAL A 285 12.11 -12.08 27.69
N LEU A 286 12.57 -13.28 27.38
CA LEU A 286 13.16 -14.23 28.32
C LEU A 286 14.52 -14.55 27.69
N ALA A 287 15.70 -14.23 28.22
CA ALA A 287 16.18 -13.56 29.41
C ALA A 287 17.63 -13.09 29.08
N PRO A 288 18.24 -12.21 29.90
CA PRO A 288 19.53 -12.55 30.47
C PRO A 288 19.34 -12.60 31.99
N GLY A 289 19.71 -13.69 32.63
CA GLY A 289 21.10 -13.81 33.06
C GLY A 289 21.16 -13.29 34.50
N ALA A 290 21.29 -14.22 35.44
CA ALA A 290 21.53 -13.92 36.83
C ALA A 290 22.71 -12.96 36.98
N GLU A 291 22.50 -11.84 37.68
CA GLU A 291 23.56 -11.22 38.48
C GLU A 291 23.06 -10.98 39.90
N ASN A 292 23.54 -11.89 40.75
CA ASN A 292 23.83 -11.69 42.15
C ASN A 292 24.30 -10.24 42.46
N LYS A 293 23.64 -9.56 43.42
CA LYS A 293 24.29 -8.93 44.59
C LYS A 293 23.31 -8.12 45.47
N ARG A 294 23.28 -8.53 46.75
CA ARG A 294 23.14 -7.73 48.00
C ARG A 294 21.73 -7.13 48.24
N GLN A 295 21.09 -7.32 49.38
CA GLN A 295 21.56 -7.51 50.77
C GLN A 295 20.82 -8.66 51.46
#